data_AF-A0A2G1YMD8-F1
#
_entry.id   AF-A0A2G1YMD8-F1
#
_cell.length_a   1.000
_cell.length_b   1.000
_cell.length_c   1.000
_cell.angle_alpha   90.00
_cell.angle_beta   90.00
_cell.angle_gamma   90.00
#
_symmetry.space_group_name_H-M   'P 1'
#
loop_
_entity.id
_entity.type
_entity.pdbx_description
1 polymer ?
#
loop_
_entity_poly.entity_id
_entity_poly.type
_entity_poly.pdbx_seq_one_letter_code
_entity_poly.pdbx_strand_id
1 'polypeptide(L)'
;MKITVQKHLFFFTISFFISLITFFIIFQLVSSKENEKRLSEQQLIQEAKAHFQGMVDTRAWNAQYGGVYVKAKDGLKPNPYLKNNTLLTDINETLIKINPAWMTRQISEISNKIPFPEQAP
;
A
#
# COMPACT_ATOMS: atom_id res chain seq x y z
N MET A 1 -57.08 -35.34 -5.00
CA MET A 1 -57.21 -33.89 -4.75
C MET A 1 -56.38 -33.40 -3.55
N LYS A 2 -56.49 -34.00 -2.35
CA LYS A 2 -55.74 -33.55 -1.14
C LYS A 2 -54.20 -33.58 -1.27
N ILE A 3 -53.62 -34.60 -1.91
CA ILE A 3 -52.16 -34.76 -2.05
C ILE A 3 -51.56 -33.69 -2.97
N THR A 4 -52.24 -33.33 -4.06
CA THR A 4 -51.80 -32.27 -4.98
C THR A 4 -51.80 -30.90 -4.28
N VAL A 5 -52.85 -30.60 -3.52
CA VAL A 5 -52.95 -29.37 -2.73
C VAL A 5 -51.85 -29.28 -1.67
N GLN A 6 -51.56 -30.37 -0.96
CA GLN A 6 -50.49 -30.42 0.04
C GLN A 6 -49.09 -30.21 -0.57
N LYS A 7 -48.83 -30.75 -1.77
CA LYS A 7 -47.59 -30.50 -2.52
C LYS A 7 -47.44 -29.03 -2.92
N HIS A 8 -48.50 -28.40 -3.44
CA HIS A 8 -48.47 -26.97 -3.76
C HIS A 8 -48.25 -26.10 -2.51
N LEU A 9 -48.86 -26.46 -1.38
CA LEU A 9 -48.62 -25.79 -0.09
C LEU A 9 -47.15 -25.88 0.35
N PHE A 10 -46.53 -27.06 0.19
CA PHE A 10 -45.12 -27.26 0.51
C PHE A 10 -44.17 -26.48 -0.40
N PHE A 11 -44.45 -26.44 -1.72
CA PHE A 11 -43.65 -25.61 -2.63
C PHE A 11 -43.80 -24.11 -2.33
N PHE A 12 -45.00 -23.68 -1.93
CA PHE A 12 -45.25 -22.29 -1.54
C PHE A 12 -44.48 -21.91 -0.27
N THR A 13 -44.46 -22.77 0.76
CA THR A 13 -43.70 -22.50 1.98
C THR A 13 -42.20 -22.43 1.70
N ILE A 14 -41.65 -23.35 0.90
CA ILE A 14 -40.23 -23.29 0.49
C ILE A 14 -39.92 -21.99 -0.24
N SER A 15 -40.75 -21.60 -1.20
CA SER A 15 -40.57 -20.35 -1.95
C SER A 15 -40.58 -19.12 -1.04
N PHE A 16 -41.48 -19.10 -0.04
CA PHE A 16 -41.55 -18.03 0.95
C PHE A 16 -40.29 -17.93 1.82
N PHE A 17 -39.77 -19.06 2.30
CA PHE A 17 -38.51 -19.07 3.07
C PHE A 17 -37.32 -18.62 2.22
N ILE A 18 -37.25 -19.04 0.95
CA ILE A 18 -36.21 -18.58 0.02
C ILE A 18 -36.29 -17.06 -0.15
N SER A 19 -37.50 -16.51 -0.37
CA SER A 19 -37.71 -15.07 -0.50
C SER A 19 -37.27 -14.29 0.75
N LEU A 20 -37.56 -14.81 1.95
CA LEU A 20 -37.13 -14.21 3.21
C LEU A 20 -35.59 -14.21 3.37
N ILE A 21 -34.94 -15.31 3.03
CA ILE A 21 -33.48 -15.43 3.08
C ILE A 21 -32.84 -14.44 2.10
N THR A 22 -33.35 -14.36 0.87
CA THR A 22 -32.85 -13.41 -0.13
C THR A 22 -33.02 -11.97 0.33
N PHE A 23 -34.19 -11.62 0.90
CA PHE A 23 -34.43 -10.28 1.45
C PHE A 23 -33.45 -9.95 2.59
N PHE A 24 -33.23 -10.89 3.51
CA PHE A 24 -32.31 -10.69 4.63
C PHE A 24 -30.86 -10.46 4.15
N ILE A 25 -30.40 -11.20 3.15
CA ILE A 25 -29.07 -11.01 2.54
C ILE A 25 -28.95 -9.62 1.92
N ILE A 26 -29.94 -9.18 1.14
CA ILE A 26 -29.94 -7.85 0.51
C ILE A 26 -29.91 -6.75 1.58
N PHE A 27 -30.73 -6.89 2.62
CA PHE A 27 -30.77 -5.96 3.73
C PHE A 27 -29.40 -5.82 4.42
N GLN A 28 -28.73 -6.94 4.69
CA GLN A 28 -27.39 -6.96 5.26
C GLN A 28 -26.37 -6.25 4.36
N LEU A 29 -26.36 -6.55 3.06
CA LEU A 29 -25.42 -5.95 2.10
C LEU A 29 -25.60 -4.43 1.97
N VAL A 30 -26.83 -3.93 2.08
CA VAL A 30 -27.09 -2.48 2.05
C VAL A 30 -26.65 -1.83 3.36
N SER A 31 -26.92 -2.47 4.49
CA SER A 31 -26.55 -1.96 5.81
C SER A 31 -25.05 -1.99 6.07
N SER A 32 -24.28 -2.84 5.39
CA SER A 32 -22.83 -2.98 5.60
C SER A 32 -21.96 -2.01 4.79
N LYS A 33 -22.50 -1.37 3.74
CA LYS A 33 -21.72 -0.53 2.81
C LYS A 33 -20.91 0.58 3.50
N GLU A 34 -21.51 1.24 4.48
CA GLU A 34 -20.89 2.37 5.16
C GLU A 34 -19.75 1.93 6.10
N ASN A 35 -19.91 0.75 6.71
CA ASN A 35 -18.86 0.14 7.53
C ASN A 35 -17.67 -0.30 6.67
N GLU A 36 -17.92 -0.94 5.53
CA GLU A 36 -16.87 -1.34 4.58
C GLU A 36 -16.07 -0.14 4.06
N LYS A 37 -16.77 0.94 3.70
CA LYS A 37 -16.10 2.18 3.25
C LYS A 37 -15.20 2.75 4.34
N ARG A 38 -15.70 2.86 5.57
CA ARG A 38 -14.91 3.35 6.71
C ARG A 38 -13.71 2.46 7.01
N LEU A 39 -13.87 1.14 6.96
CA LEU A 39 -12.78 0.20 7.17
C LEU A 39 -11.70 0.34 6.09
N SER A 40 -12.10 0.48 4.82
CA SER A 40 -11.19 0.74 3.71
C SER A 40 -10.44 2.08 3.87
N GLU A 41 -11.14 3.17 4.21
CA GLU A 41 -10.51 4.46 4.49
C GLU A 41 -9.51 4.40 5.65
N GLN A 42 -9.88 3.71 6.74
CA GLN A 42 -8.98 3.49 7.87
C GLN A 42 -7.75 2.69 7.46
N GLN A 43 -7.92 1.63 6.68
CA GLN A 43 -6.82 0.84 6.17
C GLN A 43 -5.86 1.69 5.33
N LEU A 44 -6.38 2.48 4.38
CA LEU A 44 -5.58 3.39 3.55
C LEU A 44 -4.80 4.40 4.39
N ILE A 45 -5.42 4.99 5.41
CA ILE A 45 -4.75 5.93 6.32
C ILE A 45 -3.63 5.22 7.12
N GLN A 46 -3.88 4.00 7.59
CA GLN A 46 -2.90 3.24 8.36
C GLN A 46 -1.72 2.80 7.48
N GLU A 47 -1.97 2.37 6.25
CA GLU A 47 -0.94 2.07 5.26
C GLU A 47 -0.10 3.31 4.95
N ALA A 48 -0.73 4.45 4.68
CA ALA A 48 -0.04 5.72 4.44
C ALA A 48 0.87 6.12 5.62
N LYS A 49 0.37 5.98 6.86
CA LYS A 49 1.18 6.23 8.06
C LYS A 49 2.34 5.26 8.19
N ALA A 50 2.12 3.97 7.96
CA ALA A 50 3.17 2.97 8.03
C ALA A 50 4.28 3.24 7.00
N HIS A 51 3.91 3.56 5.76
CA HIS A 51 4.87 3.96 4.73
C HIS A 51 5.64 5.23 5.08
N PHE A 52 4.94 6.25 5.58
CA PHE A 52 5.58 7.48 6.04
C PHE A 52 6.58 7.20 7.17
N GLN A 53 6.18 6.43 8.18
CA GLN A 53 7.05 6.08 9.29
C GLN A 53 8.27 5.29 8.82
N GLY A 54 8.10 4.34 7.90
CA GLY A 54 9.22 3.61 7.29
C GLY A 54 10.21 4.53 6.57
N MET A 55 9.74 5.57 5.87
CA MET A 55 10.63 6.59 5.29
C MET A 55 11.37 7.41 6.34
N VAL A 56 10.70 7.78 7.44
CA VAL A 56 11.30 8.50 8.57
C VAL A 56 12.39 7.64 9.22
N ASP A 57 12.10 6.37 9.52
CA ASP A 57 13.03 5.44 10.16
C ASP A 57 14.25 5.18 9.28
N THR A 58 14.04 4.97 7.97
CA THR A 58 15.13 4.78 7.00
C THR A 58 16.01 6.04 6.90
N ARG A 59 15.40 7.23 6.92
CA ARG A 59 16.13 8.51 6.92
C ARG A 59 16.93 8.70 8.20
N ALA A 60 16.34 8.39 9.34
CA ALA A 60 17.00 8.45 10.64
C ALA A 60 18.18 7.47 10.70
N TRP A 61 18.01 6.24 10.23
CA TRP A 61 19.08 5.25 10.14
C TRP A 61 20.26 5.76 9.30
N ASN A 62 20.01 6.28 8.09
CA ASN A 62 21.08 6.88 7.26
C ASN A 62 21.79 8.04 7.99
N ALA A 63 21.02 8.86 8.72
CA ALA A 63 21.56 10.00 9.47
C ALA A 63 22.49 9.58 10.62
N GLN A 64 22.20 8.45 11.29
CA GLN A 64 23.03 7.93 12.38
C GLN A 64 24.46 7.61 11.92
N TYR A 65 24.63 7.16 10.68
CA TYR A 65 25.96 6.90 10.09
C TYR A 65 26.53 8.13 9.36
N GLY A 66 25.82 9.25 9.37
CA GLY A 66 26.21 10.48 8.69
C GLY A 66 26.19 10.38 7.16
N GLY A 67 25.55 9.35 6.59
CA GLY A 67 25.55 9.04 5.16
C GLY A 67 26.00 7.60 4.85
N VAL A 68 25.56 7.06 3.72
CA VAL A 68 25.96 5.73 3.22
C VAL A 68 26.74 5.88 1.92
N TYR A 69 27.80 5.09 1.77
CA TYR A 69 28.60 5.08 0.54
C TYR A 69 28.05 4.07 -0.45
N VAL A 70 27.87 4.49 -1.70
CA VAL A 70 27.43 3.64 -2.82
C VAL A 70 28.45 3.71 -3.95
N LYS A 71 28.58 2.64 -4.73
CA LYS A 71 29.47 2.65 -5.90
C LYS A 71 29.06 3.73 -6.89
N ALA A 72 30.04 4.47 -7.41
CA ALA A 72 29.80 5.38 -8.51
C ALA A 72 29.28 4.58 -9.72
N LYS A 73 28.18 5.05 -10.32
CA LYS A 73 27.57 4.51 -11.55
C LYS A 73 27.20 5.67 -12.47
N ASP A 74 26.96 5.37 -13.74
CA ASP A 74 26.79 6.39 -14.77
C ASP A 74 25.77 7.48 -14.39
N GLY A 75 26.24 8.73 -14.40
CA GLY A 75 25.46 9.91 -14.06
C GLY A 75 25.38 10.27 -12.57
N LEU A 76 25.81 9.41 -11.65
CA LEU A 76 25.84 9.72 -10.22
C LEU A 76 27.04 10.64 -9.91
N LYS A 77 26.78 11.93 -9.70
CA LYS A 77 27.79 12.90 -9.27
C LYS A 77 27.71 13.13 -7.76
N PRO A 78 28.85 13.20 -7.05
CA PRO A 78 28.85 13.47 -5.62
C PRO A 78 28.23 14.84 -5.32
N ASN A 79 27.47 14.91 -4.23
CA ASN A 79 26.87 16.17 -3.80
C ASN A 79 27.98 17.17 -3.40
N PRO A 80 28.12 18.33 -4.08
CA PRO A 80 29.19 19.28 -3.81
C PRO A 80 29.09 19.95 -2.44
N TYR A 81 27.91 19.91 -1.81
CA TYR A 81 27.66 20.50 -0.50
C TYR A 81 28.04 19.56 0.67
N LEU A 82 28.45 18.32 0.39
CA LEU A 82 28.88 17.36 1.40
C LEU A 82 30.40 17.39 1.56
N LYS A 83 30.86 17.43 2.81
CA LYS A 83 32.26 17.11 3.15
C LYS A 83 32.48 15.60 2.99
N ASN A 84 33.67 15.22 2.51
CA ASN A 84 34.05 13.81 2.29
C ASN A 84 33.00 13.06 1.44
N ASN A 85 32.58 13.71 0.35
CA ASN A 85 31.50 13.24 -0.52
C ASN A 85 31.87 12.04 -1.40
N THR A 86 33.16 11.70 -1.45
CA THR A 86 33.69 10.51 -2.12
C THR A 86 34.68 9.77 -1.22
N LEU A 87 34.88 8.48 -1.49
CA LEU A 87 35.89 7.63 -0.87
C LEU A 87 36.50 6.72 -1.95
N LEU A 88 37.81 6.54 -1.94
CA LEU A 88 38.50 5.56 -2.79
C LEU A 88 38.79 4.31 -1.97
N THR A 89 38.44 3.15 -2.51
CA THR A 89 38.75 1.85 -1.91
C THR A 89 40.17 1.39 -2.26
N ASP A 90 40.65 0.36 -1.56
CA ASP A 90 41.91 -0.32 -1.83
C ASP A 90 41.98 -0.97 -3.22
N ILE A 91 40.83 -1.38 -3.75
CA ILE A 91 40.67 -1.88 -5.13
C ILE A 91 40.42 -0.78 -6.17
N ASN A 92 40.70 0.48 -5.83
CA ASN A 92 40.58 1.64 -6.71
C ASN A 92 39.15 1.94 -7.20
N GLU A 93 38.12 1.45 -6.50
CA GLU A 93 36.72 1.83 -6.73
C GLU A 93 36.39 3.14 -6.01
N THR A 94 35.72 4.07 -6.72
CA THR A 94 35.19 5.30 -6.14
C THR A 94 33.78 5.06 -5.59
N LEU A 95 33.60 5.33 -4.30
CA LEU A 95 32.30 5.37 -3.64
C LEU A 95 31.85 6.82 -3.46
N ILE A 96 30.54 7.05 -3.61
CA ILE A 96 29.90 8.36 -3.43
C ILE A 96 29.04 8.30 -2.18
N LYS A 97 29.15 9.34 -1.35
CA LYS A 97 28.38 9.45 -0.11
C LYS A 97 26.96 9.97 -0.39
N ILE A 98 25.97 9.18 0.01
CA ILE A 98 24.55 9.52 -0.04
C ILE A 98 24.09 9.89 1.37
N ASN A 99 23.84 11.18 1.59
CA ASN A 99 23.29 11.66 2.86
C ASN A 99 21.76 11.41 2.94
N PRO A 100 21.14 11.58 4.12
CA PRO A 100 19.72 11.30 4.31
C PRO A 100 18.81 12.12 3.39
N ALA A 101 19.13 13.40 3.17
CA ALA A 101 18.34 14.27 2.31
C ALA A 101 18.36 13.82 0.84
N TRP A 102 19.54 13.46 0.32
CA TRP A 102 19.68 12.99 -1.05
C TRP A 102 19.05 11.61 -1.24
N MET A 103 19.16 10.72 -0.24
CA MET A 103 18.49 9.43 -0.25
C MET A 103 16.97 9.59 -0.39
N THR A 104 16.33 10.41 0.45
CA THR A 104 14.87 10.66 0.38
C THR A 104 14.48 11.22 -0.99
N ARG A 105 15.28 12.13 -1.55
CA ARG A 105 15.05 12.65 -2.91
C ARG A 105 15.10 11.55 -3.97
N GLN A 106 16.13 10.69 -3.95
CA GLN A 106 16.25 9.59 -4.91
C GLN A 106 15.08 8.60 -4.82
N ILE A 107 14.64 8.26 -3.61
CA ILE A 107 13.47 7.40 -3.39
C ILE A 107 12.21 8.06 -3.98
N SER A 108 12.00 9.36 -3.74
CA SER A 108 10.87 10.10 -4.32
C SER A 108 10.92 10.14 -5.86
N GLU A 109 12.10 10.35 -6.45
CA GLU A 109 12.30 10.31 -7.90
C GLU A 109 11.99 8.94 -8.49
N ILE A 110 12.30 7.84 -7.79
CA ILE A 110 11.91 6.49 -8.19
C ILE A 110 10.39 6.30 -8.09
N SER A 111 9.80 6.71 -6.97
CA SER A 111 8.36 6.58 -6.73
C SER A 111 7.51 7.36 -7.73
N ASN A 112 7.98 8.53 -8.19
CA ASN A 112 7.26 9.36 -9.16
C ASN A 112 7.43 8.87 -10.61
N LYS A 113 8.44 8.02 -10.90
CA LYS A 113 8.66 7.47 -12.24
C LYS A 113 7.77 6.28 -12.55
N ILE A 114 7.28 5.58 -11.53
CA ILE A 114 6.37 4.45 -11.68
C ILE A 114 4.97 5.01 -11.41
N PRO A 115 4.10 5.15 -12.42
CA PRO A 115 2.70 5.48 -12.18
C PRO A 115 2.14 4.42 -11.24
N PHE A 116 1.43 4.83 -10.18
CA PHE A 116 0.60 3.90 -9.44
C PHE A 116 -0.29 3.18 -10.48
N PRO A 117 -0.39 1.84 -10.47
CA PRO A 117 -1.37 1.17 -11.31
C PRO A 117 -2.71 1.83 -10.98
N GLU A 118 -3.32 2.43 -11.99
CA GLU A 118 -4.60 3.10 -11.88
C GLU A 118 -5.54 2.11 -11.19
N GLN A 119 -5.91 2.43 -9.94
CA GLN A 119 -6.83 1.59 -9.18
C GLN A 119 -8.11 1.55 -10.01
N ALA A 120 -8.37 0.40 -10.64
CA ALA A 120 -9.57 0.19 -11.44
C ALA A 120 -10.79 0.50 -10.55
N PRO A 121 -11.80 1.19 -11.09
CA PRO A 121 -12.99 1.61 -10.33
C PRO A 121 -13.77 0.43 -9.74
#